data_AF-A0A837RFV0-F1
#
_entry.id   AF-A0A837RFV0-F1
#
_cell.length_a   1.000
_cell.length_b   1.000
_cell.length_c   1.000
_cell.angle_alpha   90.00
_cell.angle_beta   90.00
_cell.angle_gamma   90.00
#
_symmetry.space_group_name_H-M   'P 1'
#
loop_
_entity.id
_entity.type
_entity.pdbx_description
1 polymer ?
#
loop_
_entity_poly.entity_id
_entity_poly.type
_entity_poly.pdbx_seq_one_letter_code
_entity_poly.pdbx_strand_id
1 'polypeptide(L)'
;MMPTNLTLLERKISNNLNCLYFVDHPVYRIQKNHQLVLAPEYASAGRVTAISCDDQQRYHIDFEATKELVLTEKKVVKVTNNMLEQSTSQFLATLGYQFVPNEPVGSAEAAASIPQMLPAASPLSEAPTSYIVIDCEFGTLFRKSGSSKAISWRVQDTAGTHASIFQLSAIGFSQHHQTAPFFNRYFDNPNFLPDKKLAGLAETGLTMVAYEAQGAPLTVLKAFIQQVIQPQLPLVFWDQTQDIKHIRLLLSEYYAQLTTSEQELVQQPVVIFDAQAYTNMLINRGNHKSGNHDLPLNGLAALFSITNPHQHNAIWDVQTTELMLVKLAELSHQPVQITATPKPLSTIVPLQASHPESTTEPASQDDTNEHRASYAQVHQLRARGKTYREIAAVTGFSISGINYILKKARPIRTSSESV
;
A
#
# COMPACT_ATOMS: atom_id res chain seq x y z
N MET A 1 1.45 -21.09 27.27
CA MET A 1 1.71 -20.63 25.89
C MET A 1 2.29 -19.24 25.99
N MET A 2 3.47 -19.00 25.40
CA MET A 2 4.01 -17.65 25.32
C MET A 2 3.12 -16.81 24.37
N PRO A 3 2.98 -15.50 24.61
CA PRO A 3 2.27 -14.60 23.70
C PRO A 3 2.92 -14.65 22.32
N THR A 4 2.12 -14.78 21.27
CA THR A 4 2.62 -14.88 19.88
C THR A 4 3.17 -13.55 19.38
N ASN A 5 2.71 -12.42 19.95
CA ASN A 5 3.16 -11.08 19.62
C ASN A 5 3.77 -10.42 20.86
N LEU A 6 5.05 -10.07 20.77
CA LEU A 6 5.81 -9.40 21.80
C LEU A 6 5.96 -7.93 21.45
N THR A 7 5.89 -7.09 22.46
CA THR A 7 6.04 -5.63 22.32
C THR A 7 7.53 -5.26 22.27
N LEU A 8 8.38 -5.91 23.07
CA LEU A 8 9.80 -5.56 23.20
C LEU A 8 10.66 -6.79 23.51
N LEU A 9 11.87 -6.80 22.98
CA LEU A 9 12.89 -7.84 23.18
C LEU A 9 14.28 -7.20 23.39
N GLU A 10 14.97 -7.61 24.46
CA GLU A 10 16.38 -7.31 24.68
C GLU A 10 17.25 -8.50 24.24
N ARG A 11 18.22 -8.23 23.38
CA ARG A 11 19.20 -9.19 22.88
C ARG A 11 20.57 -8.97 23.52
N LYS A 12 21.13 -10.07 24.03
CA LYS A 12 22.53 -10.17 24.43
C LYS A 12 23.44 -10.31 23.22
N ILE A 13 24.48 -9.49 23.15
CA ILE A 13 25.53 -9.61 22.14
C ILE A 13 26.86 -9.85 22.86
N SER A 14 27.50 -11.00 22.58
CA SER A 14 28.80 -11.31 23.19
C SER A 14 29.83 -10.24 22.85
N ASN A 15 30.56 -9.77 23.87
CA ASN A 15 31.62 -8.77 23.78
C ASN A 15 31.16 -7.38 23.26
N ASN A 16 29.85 -7.12 23.22
CA ASN A 16 29.28 -5.84 22.83
C ASN A 16 28.14 -5.45 23.78
N LEU A 17 27.66 -4.22 23.65
CA LEU A 17 26.47 -3.77 24.36
C LEU A 17 25.23 -4.48 23.81
N ASN A 18 24.27 -4.74 24.70
CA ASN A 18 23.00 -5.36 24.33
C ASN A 18 22.19 -4.44 23.41
N CYS A 19 21.32 -5.03 22.60
CA CYS A 19 20.38 -4.29 21.75
C CYS A 19 18.95 -4.48 22.24
N LEU A 20 18.14 -3.44 22.10
CA LEU A 20 16.72 -3.42 22.39
C LEU A 20 15.95 -3.29 21.08
N TYR A 21 15.05 -4.23 20.84
CA TYR A 21 14.08 -4.24 19.75
C TYR A 21 12.72 -3.91 20.35
N PHE A 22 12.05 -2.91 19.82
CA PHE A 22 10.78 -2.43 20.34
C PHE A 22 9.89 -2.08 19.14
N VAL A 23 8.69 -2.67 19.09
CA VAL A 23 7.77 -2.50 17.96
C VAL A 23 7.50 -1.01 17.70
N ASP A 24 7.44 -0.65 16.43
CA ASP A 24 7.29 0.71 15.89
C ASP A 24 8.45 1.68 16.16
N HIS A 25 9.60 1.16 16.65
CA HIS A 25 10.77 1.95 16.97
C HIS A 25 12.03 1.42 16.27
N PRO A 26 13.06 2.27 16.05
CA PRO A 26 14.37 1.80 15.59
C PRO A 26 15.06 0.94 16.66
N VAL A 27 16.10 0.22 16.25
CA VAL A 27 16.89 -0.60 17.18
C VAL A 27 17.77 0.30 18.06
N TYR A 28 17.72 0.07 19.37
CA TYR A 28 18.58 0.76 20.33
C TYR A 28 19.68 -0.14 20.86
N ARG A 29 20.79 0.45 21.23
CA ARG A 29 21.86 -0.11 22.04
C ARG A 29 21.69 0.36 23.48
N ILE A 30 21.78 -0.58 24.42
CA ILE A 30 21.65 -0.31 25.85
C ILE A 30 23.04 0.01 26.39
N GLN A 31 23.25 1.26 26.80
CA GLN A 31 24.48 1.71 27.44
C GLN A 31 24.61 1.13 28.86
N LYS A 32 25.81 1.19 29.43
CA LYS A 32 26.09 0.66 30.79
C LYS A 32 25.24 1.31 31.90
N ASN A 33 24.77 2.54 31.68
CA ASN A 33 23.86 3.27 32.57
C ASN A 33 22.37 3.02 32.25
N HIS A 34 22.06 2.00 31.45
CA HIS A 34 20.71 1.69 30.94
C HIS A 34 20.09 2.76 30.01
N GLN A 35 20.89 3.71 29.52
CA GLN A 35 20.45 4.66 28.51
C GLN A 35 20.32 3.99 27.13
N LEU A 36 19.23 4.29 26.44
CA LEU A 36 18.98 3.82 25.08
C LEU A 36 19.55 4.81 24.07
N VAL A 37 20.41 4.32 23.18
CA VAL A 37 21.02 5.09 22.09
C VAL A 37 20.80 4.32 20.80
N LEU A 38 20.55 4.97 19.66
CA LEU A 38 20.37 4.28 18.38
C LEU A 38 21.55 3.34 18.07
N ALA A 39 21.25 2.14 17.60
CA ALA A 39 22.25 1.15 17.18
C ALA A 39 22.62 1.41 15.70
N PRO A 40 23.76 2.06 15.40
CA PRO A 40 24.09 2.50 14.04
C PRO A 40 24.20 1.35 13.03
N GLU A 41 24.58 0.15 13.48
CA GLU A 41 24.66 -1.05 12.65
C GLU A 41 23.30 -1.54 12.13
N TYR A 42 22.18 -1.06 12.71
CA TYR A 42 20.82 -1.34 12.26
C TYR A 42 20.15 -0.11 11.62
N ALA A 43 20.89 0.96 11.33
CA ALA A 43 20.31 2.18 10.76
C ALA A 43 19.57 1.95 9.43
N SER A 44 20.02 0.97 8.64
CA SER A 44 19.38 0.56 7.38
C SER A 44 18.19 -0.37 7.55
N ALA A 45 17.96 -0.90 8.75
CA ALA A 45 16.86 -1.83 9.02
C ALA A 45 15.49 -1.13 9.06
N GLY A 46 15.46 0.18 9.32
CA GLY A 46 14.22 0.90 9.60
C GLY A 46 13.68 0.57 10.99
N ARG A 47 12.35 0.62 11.15
CA ARG A 47 11.68 0.30 12.42
C ARG A 47 11.47 -1.21 12.56
N VAL A 48 11.38 -1.67 13.81
CA VAL A 48 10.90 -3.03 14.12
C VAL A 48 9.39 -3.05 13.92
N THR A 49 8.90 -3.90 13.03
CA THR A 49 7.47 -3.96 12.68
C THR A 49 6.71 -5.01 13.46
N ALA A 50 7.37 -6.12 13.80
CA ALA A 50 6.80 -7.18 14.62
C ALA A 50 7.89 -7.92 15.39
N ILE A 51 7.50 -8.49 16.54
CA ILE A 51 8.32 -9.45 17.28
C ILE A 51 7.41 -10.62 17.64
N SER A 52 7.76 -11.84 17.21
CA SER A 52 7.00 -13.05 17.49
C SER A 52 7.89 -14.18 18.00
N CYS A 53 7.27 -15.20 18.61
CA CYS A 53 7.96 -16.40 19.07
C CYS A 53 7.29 -17.64 18.46
N ASP A 54 8.07 -18.49 17.82
CA ASP A 54 7.57 -19.71 17.19
C ASP A 54 7.48 -20.91 18.17
N ASP A 55 6.90 -22.01 17.69
CA ASP A 55 6.75 -23.25 18.49
C ASP A 55 8.11 -23.86 18.90
N GLN A 56 9.20 -23.46 18.23
CA GLN A 56 10.57 -23.90 18.53
C GLN A 56 11.30 -22.95 19.50
N GLN A 57 10.60 -21.98 20.12
CA GLN A 57 11.16 -20.97 21.02
C GLN A 57 12.24 -20.11 20.35
N ARG A 58 12.07 -19.83 19.06
CA ARG A 58 12.87 -18.86 18.32
C ARG A 58 12.08 -17.56 18.22
N TYR A 59 12.77 -16.47 18.48
CA TYR A 59 12.22 -15.12 18.41
C TYR A 59 12.50 -14.55 17.03
N HIS A 60 11.45 -14.13 16.34
CA HIS A 60 11.45 -13.54 15.03
C HIS A 60 11.26 -12.04 15.17
N ILE A 61 12.16 -11.26 14.60
CA ILE A 61 12.12 -9.78 14.63
C ILE A 61 12.05 -9.30 13.19
N ASP A 62 10.92 -8.73 12.84
CA ASP A 62 10.69 -8.17 11.51
C ASP A 62 11.06 -6.68 11.48
N PHE A 63 11.58 -6.27 10.33
CA PHE A 63 11.99 -4.89 10.08
C PHE A 63 11.30 -4.35 8.84
N GLU A 64 11.17 -3.03 8.77
CA GLU A 64 10.58 -2.33 7.63
C GLU A 64 11.38 -2.51 6.34
N ALA A 65 12.71 -2.43 6.42
CA ALA A 65 13.58 -2.32 5.23
C ALA A 65 14.60 -3.45 5.08
N THR A 66 14.65 -4.43 6.01
CA THR A 66 15.63 -5.52 5.97
C THR A 66 15.02 -6.87 6.30
N LYS A 67 15.77 -7.94 6.03
CA LYS A 67 15.35 -9.31 6.33
C LYS A 67 15.18 -9.50 7.83
N GLU A 68 14.17 -10.30 8.16
CA GLU A 68 13.90 -10.81 9.50
C GLU A 68 15.17 -11.30 10.21
N LEU A 69 15.28 -10.96 11.49
CA LEU A 69 16.30 -11.48 12.39
C LEU A 69 15.71 -12.54 13.30
N VAL A 70 16.24 -13.76 13.21
CA VAL A 70 15.84 -14.88 14.06
C VAL A 70 16.86 -15.10 15.19
N LEU A 71 16.37 -15.12 16.43
CA LEU A 71 17.17 -15.31 17.64
C LEU A 71 16.72 -16.54 18.42
N THR A 72 17.67 -17.32 18.91
CA THR A 72 17.41 -18.36 19.91
C THR A 72 17.32 -17.76 21.30
N GLU A 73 16.56 -18.38 22.21
CA GLU A 73 16.42 -17.98 23.62
C GLU A 73 17.75 -17.62 24.32
N LYS A 74 18.84 -18.35 24.05
CA LYS A 74 20.18 -18.07 24.63
C LYS A 74 20.72 -16.67 24.35
N LYS A 75 20.21 -15.97 23.33
CA LYS A 75 20.60 -14.62 22.94
C LYS A 75 19.63 -13.56 23.45
N VAL A 76 18.58 -13.95 24.17
CA VAL A 76 17.53 -13.06 24.66
C VAL A 76 17.66 -12.91 26.16
N VAL A 77 17.60 -11.67 26.64
CA VAL A 77 17.72 -11.34 28.06
C VAL A 77 16.34 -11.08 28.65
N LYS A 78 15.50 -10.35 27.91
CA LYS A 78 14.20 -9.87 28.38
C LYS A 78 13.23 -9.82 27.20
N VAL A 79 11.99 -10.19 27.46
CA VAL A 79 10.87 -9.99 26.54
C VAL A 79 9.67 -9.46 27.32
N THR A 80 8.81 -8.69 26.66
CA THR A 80 7.51 -8.30 27.19
C THR A 80 6.48 -8.22 26.08
N ASN A 81 5.24 -8.54 26.43
CA ASN A 81 4.05 -8.41 25.61
C ASN A 81 3.06 -7.39 26.19
N ASN A 82 3.51 -6.58 27.15
CA ASN A 82 2.66 -5.57 27.76
C ASN A 82 2.24 -4.55 26.70
N MET A 83 0.95 -4.20 26.70
CA MET A 83 0.44 -3.14 25.85
C MET A 83 0.91 -1.78 26.37
N LEU A 84 1.17 -0.85 25.45
CA LEU A 84 1.52 0.53 25.78
C LEU A 84 0.25 1.27 26.26
N GLU A 85 -0.07 1.17 27.54
CA GLU A 85 -1.13 1.97 28.17
C GLU A 85 -0.64 3.39 28.54
N GLN A 86 0.67 3.61 28.51
CA GLN A 86 1.36 4.87 28.87
C GLN A 86 2.31 5.31 27.75
N SER A 87 2.87 6.52 27.86
CA SER A 87 3.87 7.01 26.90
C SER A 87 5.09 6.08 26.83
N THR A 88 5.71 5.96 25.64
CA THR A 88 6.93 5.14 25.42
C THR A 88 8.01 5.36 26.48
N SER A 89 8.30 6.62 26.82
CA SER A 89 9.32 6.98 27.80
C SER A 89 8.98 6.44 29.19
N GLN A 90 7.71 6.53 29.61
CA GLN A 90 7.23 6.00 30.89
C GLN A 90 7.26 4.47 30.88
N PHE A 91 6.79 3.84 29.80
CA PHE A 91 6.84 2.40 29.61
C PHE A 91 8.27 1.86 29.72
N LEU A 92 9.21 2.43 28.98
CA LEU A 92 10.63 2.04 29.01
C LEU A 92 11.26 2.30 30.39
N ALA A 93 10.87 3.38 31.07
CA ALA A 93 11.28 3.65 32.44
C ALA A 93 10.77 2.59 33.44
N THR A 94 9.52 2.10 33.29
CA THR A 94 9.02 0.97 34.11
C THR A 94 9.83 -0.30 33.92
N LEU A 95 10.46 -0.45 32.75
CA LEU A 95 11.34 -1.56 32.42
C LEU A 95 12.80 -1.33 32.82
N GLY A 96 13.12 -0.18 33.42
CA GLY A 96 14.45 0.20 33.90
C GLY A 96 15.34 0.87 32.85
N TYR A 97 14.82 1.22 31.67
CA TYR A 97 15.58 1.90 30.63
C TYR A 97 15.43 3.41 30.69
N GLN A 98 16.52 4.13 30.44
CA GLN A 98 16.50 5.58 30.28
C GLN A 98 16.38 5.90 28.80
N PHE A 99 15.16 6.22 28.38
CA PHE A 99 14.90 6.72 27.04
C PHE A 99 15.13 8.22 27.04
N VAL A 100 16.24 8.67 26.44
CA VAL A 100 16.46 10.09 26.15
C VAL A 100 16.05 10.27 24.69
N PRO A 101 14.91 10.91 24.40
CA PRO A 101 14.55 11.24 23.04
C PRO A 101 15.70 12.06 22.47
N ASN A 102 16.39 11.57 21.45
CA ASN A 102 17.16 12.45 20.56
C ASN A 102 16.14 13.18 19.69
N GLU A 103 15.29 14.00 20.30
CA GLU A 103 14.56 15.03 19.59
C GLU A 103 15.49 16.25 19.44
N PRO A 104 15.43 16.95 18.29
CA PRO A 104 16.11 18.22 18.16
C PRO A 104 15.60 19.17 19.24
N VAL A 105 16.53 19.92 19.84
CA VAL A 105 16.24 21.04 20.74
C VAL A 105 15.39 22.06 19.96
N GLY A 106 14.08 21.89 20.04
CA GLY A 106 13.05 22.88 19.75
C GLY A 106 12.31 23.09 21.06
N SER A 107 12.56 24.24 21.67
CA SER A 107 11.89 24.83 22.84
C SER A 107 10.57 24.15 23.25
N ALA A 108 10.60 23.46 24.39
CA ALA A 108 9.44 23.16 25.21
C ALA A 108 8.91 24.43 25.88
N GLU A 109 8.53 25.43 25.08
CA GLU A 109 7.75 26.58 25.51
C GLU A 109 6.41 26.52 24.77
N ALA A 110 5.39 26.10 25.52
CA ALA A 110 3.98 25.98 25.14
C ALA A 110 3.69 25.09 23.92
N ALA A 111 3.59 23.77 24.16
CA ALA A 111 2.71 22.93 23.34
C ALA A 111 1.25 23.36 23.59
N ALA A 112 0.85 24.51 23.07
CA ALA A 112 -0.53 24.68 22.65
C ALA A 112 -0.81 23.48 21.73
N SER A 113 -1.82 22.67 22.06
CA SER A 113 -2.20 21.53 21.22
C SER A 113 -2.44 22.07 19.82
N ILE A 114 -1.53 21.80 18.89
CA ILE A 114 -1.72 22.21 17.50
C ILE A 114 -3.01 21.52 17.05
N PRO A 115 -4.05 22.27 16.63
CA PRO A 115 -5.31 21.66 16.22
C PRO A 115 -5.09 20.65 15.08
N GLN A 116 -5.99 19.69 14.93
CA GLN A 116 -5.93 18.79 13.78
C GLN A 116 -6.13 19.59 12.49
N MET A 117 -5.14 19.53 11.59
CA MET A 117 -5.21 20.19 10.29
C MET A 117 -6.01 19.35 9.30
N LEU A 118 -6.92 19.98 8.55
CA LEU A 118 -7.76 19.41 7.52
C LEU A 118 -8.40 18.08 7.97
N PRO A 119 -9.19 18.06 9.06
CA PRO A 119 -9.85 16.84 9.51
C PRO A 119 -10.72 16.25 8.40
N ALA A 120 -10.78 14.93 8.28
CA ALA A 120 -11.58 14.30 7.23
C ALA A 120 -13.07 14.38 7.57
N ALA A 121 -13.87 14.85 6.63
CA ALA A 121 -15.32 14.67 6.64
C ALA A 121 -15.69 13.25 6.17
N SER A 122 -16.99 12.95 6.11
CA SER A 122 -17.47 11.65 5.61
C SER A 122 -16.99 11.40 4.17
N PRO A 123 -16.45 10.20 3.87
CA PRO A 123 -15.97 9.87 2.54
C PRO A 123 -17.13 9.77 1.54
N LEU A 124 -16.87 10.12 0.28
CA LEU A 124 -17.83 9.94 -0.80
C LEU A 124 -17.77 8.51 -1.34
N SER A 125 -18.93 7.94 -1.69
CA SER A 125 -19.03 6.62 -2.33
C SER A 125 -18.87 6.66 -3.84
N GLU A 126 -18.99 7.84 -4.44
CA GLU A 126 -18.91 8.09 -5.88
C GLU A 126 -18.02 9.30 -6.16
N ALA A 127 -17.49 9.37 -7.38
CA ALA A 127 -16.68 10.51 -7.79
C ALA A 127 -17.51 11.81 -7.73
N PRO A 128 -16.99 12.88 -7.10
CA PRO A 128 -17.69 14.17 -7.02
C PRO A 128 -17.88 14.81 -8.40
N THR A 129 -18.89 15.67 -8.55
CA THR A 129 -19.16 16.39 -9.81
C THR A 129 -18.37 17.70 -9.95
N SER A 130 -17.94 18.29 -8.84
CA SER A 130 -17.01 19.43 -8.80
C SER A 130 -15.99 19.17 -7.71
N TYR A 131 -14.70 19.26 -8.02
CA TYR A 131 -13.62 18.81 -7.13
C TYR A 131 -12.29 19.41 -7.52
N ILE A 132 -11.28 19.20 -6.69
CA ILE A 132 -9.89 19.56 -6.97
C ILE A 132 -9.04 18.30 -6.85
N VAL A 133 -8.37 17.91 -7.94
CA VAL A 133 -7.40 16.82 -7.94
C VAL A 133 -6.07 17.34 -7.46
N ILE A 134 -5.46 16.65 -6.49
CA ILE A 134 -4.21 17.03 -5.83
C ILE A 134 -3.22 15.88 -5.93
N ASP A 135 -1.95 16.22 -6.17
CA ASP A 135 -0.83 15.30 -6.09
C ASP A 135 0.42 16.03 -5.58
N CYS A 136 1.30 15.30 -4.89
CA CYS A 136 2.58 15.82 -4.40
C CYS A 136 3.75 14.98 -4.87
N GLU A 137 4.86 15.65 -5.17
CA GLU A 137 6.17 15.02 -5.21
C GLU A 137 6.95 15.33 -3.94
N PHE A 138 7.77 14.37 -3.50
CA PHE A 138 8.51 14.47 -2.25
C PHE A 138 10.03 14.61 -2.45
N GLY A 139 10.67 15.26 -1.49
CA GLY A 139 12.12 15.36 -1.38
C GLY A 139 12.58 14.86 -0.01
N THR A 140 13.68 14.13 0.02
CA THR A 140 14.33 13.74 1.28
C THR A 140 14.97 14.95 1.95
N LEU A 141 14.78 15.07 3.25
CA LEU A 141 15.34 16.12 4.10
C LEU A 141 16.71 15.71 4.63
N PHE A 142 17.62 16.68 4.66
CA PHE A 142 18.99 16.51 5.13
C PHE A 142 19.38 17.64 6.07
N ARG A 143 20.10 17.27 7.13
CA ARG A 143 20.84 18.20 7.97
C ARG A 143 22.22 18.41 7.36
N LYS A 144 22.53 19.65 7.04
CA LYS A 144 23.87 20.09 6.68
C LYS A 144 24.71 20.22 7.95
N SER A 145 25.85 19.55 8.01
CA SER A 145 26.87 19.78 9.02
C SER A 145 28.23 19.93 8.36
N GLY A 146 29.05 20.88 8.79
CA GLY A 146 30.32 21.09 8.14
C GLY A 146 31.22 22.09 8.83
N SER A 147 32.49 22.00 8.51
CA SER A 147 33.51 23.01 8.79
C SER A 147 33.96 23.64 7.47
N SER A 148 34.83 24.64 7.53
CA SER A 148 35.46 25.24 6.33
C SER A 148 36.19 24.24 5.42
N LYS A 149 36.47 23.02 5.90
CA LYS A 149 37.20 21.98 5.16
C LYS A 149 36.32 20.86 4.61
N ALA A 150 35.10 20.67 5.13
CA ALA A 150 34.23 19.57 4.71
C ALA A 150 32.76 19.86 5.04
N ILE A 151 31.87 19.57 4.09
CA ILE A 151 30.42 19.58 4.27
C ILE A 151 29.95 18.14 4.19
N SER A 152 29.20 17.70 5.21
CA SER A 152 28.49 16.43 5.23
C SER A 152 26.98 16.68 5.31
N TRP A 153 26.24 15.87 4.57
CA TRP A 153 24.78 15.84 4.62
C TRP A 153 24.36 14.53 5.27
N ARG A 154 23.44 14.60 6.22
CA ARG A 154 22.85 13.43 6.86
C ARG A 154 21.35 13.54 6.76
N VAL A 155 20.67 12.44 6.44
CA VAL A 155 19.20 12.40 6.45
C VAL A 155 18.69 12.92 7.78
N GLN A 156 17.72 13.83 7.72
CA GLN A 156 17.10 14.42 8.89
C GLN A 156 15.67 13.90 9.01
N ASP A 157 15.33 13.42 10.20
CA ASP A 157 13.95 13.18 10.60
C ASP A 157 13.35 14.46 11.19
N THR A 158 12.17 14.83 10.70
CA THR A 158 11.32 15.90 11.23
C THR A 158 9.93 15.30 11.46
N ALA A 159 9.41 15.33 12.69
CA ALA A 159 8.08 14.79 13.04
C ALA A 159 7.84 13.35 12.56
N GLY A 160 8.86 12.49 12.62
CA GLY A 160 8.77 11.08 12.23
C GLY A 160 8.74 10.81 10.72
N THR A 161 9.03 11.82 9.88
CA THR A 161 9.28 11.67 8.44
C THR A 161 10.67 12.22 8.08
N HIS A 162 11.31 11.60 7.09
CA HIS A 162 12.55 12.09 6.47
C HIS A 162 12.30 12.81 5.15
N ALA A 163 11.04 13.11 4.82
CA ALA A 163 10.65 13.73 3.57
C ALA A 163 9.72 14.92 3.80
N SER A 164 9.75 15.87 2.86
CA SER A 164 8.79 16.97 2.76
C SER A 164 8.37 17.15 1.30
N ILE A 165 7.33 17.96 1.09
CA ILE A 165 6.80 18.23 -0.24
C ILE A 165 7.84 19.02 -1.03
N PHE A 166 8.19 18.52 -2.21
CA PHE A 166 9.02 19.18 -3.20
C PHE A 166 8.18 19.89 -4.28
N GLN A 167 7.09 19.26 -4.73
CA GLN A 167 6.12 19.85 -5.66
C GLN A 167 4.71 19.57 -5.13
N LEU A 168 3.82 20.55 -5.24
CA LEU A 168 2.40 20.41 -4.95
C LEU A 168 1.61 20.94 -6.14
N SER A 169 0.77 20.08 -6.71
CA SER A 169 -0.11 20.44 -7.80
C SER A 169 -1.56 20.22 -7.40
N ALA A 170 -2.43 21.13 -7.85
CA ALA A 170 -3.85 21.01 -7.66
C ALA A 170 -4.59 21.65 -8.86
N ILE A 171 -5.46 20.88 -9.52
CA ILE A 171 -6.30 21.38 -10.61
C ILE A 171 -7.77 21.16 -10.27
N GLY A 172 -8.57 22.22 -10.41
CA GLY A 172 -10.02 22.14 -10.26
C GLY A 172 -10.68 21.53 -11.48
N PHE A 173 -11.75 20.76 -11.26
CA PHE A 173 -12.59 20.22 -12.31
C PHE A 173 -14.06 20.33 -11.94
N SER A 174 -14.91 20.51 -12.94
CA SER A 174 -16.36 20.35 -12.83
C SER A 174 -16.87 19.56 -14.03
N GLN A 175 -17.56 18.45 -13.75
CA GLN A 175 -18.03 17.50 -14.77
C GLN A 175 -16.90 17.09 -15.73
N HIS A 176 -15.72 16.80 -15.20
CA HIS A 176 -14.50 16.47 -15.97
C HIS A 176 -13.97 17.55 -16.90
N HIS A 177 -14.44 18.80 -16.76
CA HIS A 177 -13.88 19.96 -17.44
C HIS A 177 -13.01 20.74 -16.47
N GLN A 178 -11.80 21.10 -16.90
CA GLN A 178 -10.87 21.85 -16.08
C GLN A 178 -11.44 23.23 -15.71
N THR A 179 -11.35 23.58 -14.43
CA THR A 179 -11.74 24.87 -13.84
C THR A 179 -10.60 25.44 -13.00
N ALA A 180 -10.84 26.57 -12.34
CA ALA A 180 -9.96 27.03 -11.26
C ALA A 180 -10.06 26.08 -10.03
N PRO A 181 -8.99 25.96 -9.23
CA PRO A 181 -7.66 26.55 -9.42
C PRO A 181 -6.81 25.80 -10.45
N PHE A 182 -5.79 26.47 -10.99
CA PHE A 182 -4.64 25.82 -11.61
C PHE A 182 -3.41 26.14 -10.74
N PHE A 183 -3.12 25.24 -9.80
CA PHE A 183 -2.06 25.39 -8.83
C PHE A 183 -0.92 24.41 -9.17
N ASN A 184 0.27 24.93 -9.42
CA ASN A 184 1.49 24.15 -9.56
C ASN A 184 2.62 24.94 -8.92
N ARG A 185 3.17 24.45 -7.81
CA ARG A 185 4.21 25.12 -7.04
C ARG A 185 5.26 24.13 -6.56
N TYR A 186 6.51 24.58 -6.58
CA TYR A 186 7.66 23.87 -6.02
C TYR A 186 8.05 24.51 -4.70
N PHE A 187 8.58 23.72 -3.79
CA PHE A 187 9.07 24.17 -2.49
C PHE A 187 10.60 24.27 -2.52
N ASP A 188 11.12 25.45 -2.19
CA ASP A 188 12.53 25.67 -1.93
C ASP A 188 12.82 25.45 -0.44
N ASN A 189 12.84 24.17 -0.03
CA ASN A 189 13.19 23.81 1.34
C ASN A 189 14.72 23.80 1.51
N PRO A 190 15.29 24.58 2.45
CA PRO A 190 16.74 24.65 2.65
C PRO A 190 17.37 23.33 3.12
N ASN A 191 16.56 22.38 3.59
CA ASN A 191 17.01 21.05 4.01
C ASN A 191 17.00 20.03 2.86
N PHE A 192 16.58 20.39 1.64
CA PHE A 192 16.83 19.54 0.48
C PHE A 192 18.30 19.63 0.05
N LEU A 193 18.77 18.59 -0.64
CA LEU A 193 20.06 18.67 -1.31
C LEU A 193 20.01 19.69 -2.46
N PRO A 194 21.14 20.30 -2.85
CA PRO A 194 21.17 21.31 -3.91
C PRO A 194 20.64 20.83 -5.27
N ASP A 195 20.70 19.53 -5.56
CA ASP A 195 20.16 18.92 -6.76
C ASP A 195 18.64 19.10 -6.90
N LYS A 196 17.88 19.04 -5.80
CA LYS A 196 16.43 19.31 -5.82
C LYS A 196 16.13 20.75 -6.20
N LYS A 197 16.92 21.71 -5.72
CA LYS A 197 16.78 23.11 -6.12
C LYS A 197 17.06 23.29 -7.62
N LEU A 198 18.11 22.64 -8.13
CA LEU A 198 18.42 22.66 -9.56
C LEU A 198 17.32 22.00 -10.40
N ALA A 199 16.73 20.90 -9.93
CA ALA A 199 15.59 20.27 -10.58
C ALA A 199 14.37 21.21 -10.63
N GLY A 200 14.03 21.87 -9.52
CA GLY A 200 12.93 22.84 -9.50
C GLY A 200 13.16 24.04 -10.42
N LEU A 201 14.40 24.54 -10.50
CA LEU A 201 14.77 25.59 -11.46
C LEU A 201 14.62 25.14 -12.91
N ALA A 202 15.02 23.91 -13.23
CA ALA A 202 14.90 23.34 -14.57
C ALA A 202 13.43 23.17 -14.99
N GLU A 203 12.58 22.66 -14.09
CA GLU A 203 11.15 22.47 -14.36
C GLU A 203 10.39 23.80 -14.50
N THR A 204 10.74 24.81 -13.70
CA THR A 204 10.02 26.09 -13.69
C THR A 204 10.56 27.11 -14.70
N GLY A 205 11.80 26.96 -15.15
CA GLY A 205 12.48 27.94 -16.01
C GLY A 205 12.73 29.30 -15.33
N LEU A 206 12.59 29.39 -14.00
CA LEU A 206 12.73 30.62 -13.24
C LEU A 206 14.20 30.96 -12.99
N THR A 207 14.45 32.25 -12.71
CA THR A 207 15.73 32.66 -12.12
C THR A 207 15.82 32.19 -10.66
N MET A 208 17.04 32.04 -10.12
CA MET A 208 17.27 31.63 -8.73
C MET A 208 16.45 32.46 -7.73
N VAL A 209 16.50 33.79 -7.85
CA VAL A 209 15.79 34.71 -6.93
C VAL A 209 14.27 34.55 -7.04
N ALA A 210 13.75 34.40 -8.25
CA ALA A 210 12.31 34.20 -8.46
C ALA A 210 11.85 32.84 -7.91
N TYR A 211 12.65 31.80 -8.10
CA TYR A 211 12.38 30.46 -7.56
C TYR A 211 12.39 30.45 -6.03
N GLU A 212 13.39 31.07 -5.40
CA GLU A 212 13.47 31.22 -3.94
C GLU A 212 12.25 31.96 -3.38
N ALA A 213 11.85 33.06 -4.02
CA ALA A 213 10.69 33.84 -3.58
C ALA A 213 9.36 33.08 -3.75
N GLN A 214 9.15 32.46 -4.91
CA GLN A 214 7.92 31.73 -5.22
C GLN A 214 7.82 30.40 -4.46
N GLY A 215 8.95 29.74 -4.24
CA GLY A 215 9.04 28.44 -3.58
C GLY A 215 9.22 28.50 -2.07
N ALA A 216 9.29 29.70 -1.47
CA ALA A 216 9.32 29.86 -0.03
C ALA A 216 8.12 29.13 0.61
N PRO A 217 8.33 28.16 1.53
CA PRO A 217 7.27 27.26 1.96
C PRO A 217 6.00 27.95 2.49
N LEU A 218 6.16 29.00 3.32
CA LEU A 218 5.03 29.78 3.82
C LEU A 218 4.24 30.46 2.69
N THR A 219 4.93 31.01 1.68
CA THR A 219 4.31 31.63 0.51
C THR A 219 3.46 30.61 -0.26
N VAL A 220 4.02 29.42 -0.50
CA VAL A 220 3.33 28.34 -1.22
C VAL A 220 2.12 27.86 -0.42
N LEU A 221 2.24 27.67 0.89
CA LEU A 221 1.14 27.25 1.77
C LEU A 221 0.01 28.27 1.79
N LYS A 222 0.30 29.57 1.93
CA LYS A 222 -0.75 30.61 1.89
C LYS A 222 -1.50 30.61 0.56
N ALA A 223 -0.78 30.47 -0.54
CA ALA A 223 -1.38 30.34 -1.86
C ALA A 223 -2.24 29.07 -1.98
N PHE A 224 -1.76 27.93 -1.44
CA PHE A 224 -2.52 26.67 -1.42
C PHE A 224 -3.80 26.80 -0.60
N ILE A 225 -3.73 27.38 0.59
CA ILE A 225 -4.91 27.61 1.44
C ILE A 225 -5.95 28.46 0.69
N GLN A 226 -5.53 29.56 0.10
CA GLN A 226 -6.44 30.50 -0.58
C GLN A 226 -7.01 29.94 -1.89
N GLN A 227 -6.22 29.20 -2.67
CA GLN A 227 -6.64 28.74 -4.00
C GLN A 227 -7.29 27.36 -3.98
N VAL A 228 -6.87 26.48 -3.06
CA VAL A 228 -7.26 25.05 -3.04
C VAL A 228 -8.17 24.72 -1.86
N ILE A 229 -7.86 25.19 -0.66
CA ILE A 229 -8.66 24.86 0.55
C ILE A 229 -9.89 25.76 0.69
N GLN A 230 -9.73 27.07 0.48
CA GLN A 230 -10.79 28.07 0.65
C GLN A 230 -12.06 27.81 -0.20
N PRO A 231 -11.98 27.29 -1.44
CA PRO A 231 -13.18 26.92 -2.20
C PRO A 231 -14.02 25.81 -1.56
N GLN A 232 -13.47 25.04 -0.60
CA GLN A 232 -14.13 23.94 0.09
C GLN A 232 -14.74 22.89 -0.86
N LEU A 233 -14.08 22.66 -2.00
CA LEU A 233 -14.42 21.57 -2.90
C LEU A 233 -13.85 20.24 -2.36
N PRO A 234 -14.48 19.09 -2.69
CA PRO A 234 -13.88 17.78 -2.44
C PRO A 234 -12.46 17.69 -3.02
N LEU A 235 -11.54 17.16 -2.21
CA LEU A 235 -10.15 16.96 -2.57
C LEU A 235 -9.97 15.53 -3.06
N VAL A 236 -9.57 15.36 -4.31
CA VAL A 236 -9.33 14.07 -4.95
C VAL A 236 -7.84 13.78 -4.94
N PHE A 237 -7.47 12.56 -4.54
CA PHE A 237 -6.12 12.02 -4.67
C PHE A 237 -6.19 10.67 -5.37
N TRP A 238 -5.09 10.24 -6.01
CA TRP A 238 -4.99 8.84 -6.43
C TRP A 238 -4.94 7.93 -5.20
N ASP A 239 -3.92 8.08 -4.36
CA ASP A 239 -3.83 7.51 -3.00
C ASP A 239 -3.54 8.68 -2.05
N GLN A 240 -4.47 9.01 -1.16
CA GLN A 240 -4.31 10.19 -0.30
C GLN A 240 -3.19 10.05 0.74
N THR A 241 -2.72 8.83 1.01
CA THR A 241 -2.04 8.46 2.26
C THR A 241 -0.81 9.33 2.54
N GLN A 242 0.07 9.49 1.55
CA GLN A 242 1.28 10.29 1.73
C GLN A 242 1.03 11.78 1.48
N ASP A 243 0.21 12.14 0.51
CA ASP A 243 -0.08 13.53 0.17
C ASP A 243 -0.71 14.27 1.34
N ILE A 244 -1.83 13.77 1.87
CA ILE A 244 -2.54 14.45 2.95
C ILE A 244 -1.71 14.46 4.23
N LYS A 245 -0.92 13.42 4.49
CA LYS A 245 -0.01 13.36 5.63
C LYS A 245 1.01 14.50 5.56
N HIS A 246 1.70 14.67 4.44
CA HIS A 246 2.74 15.69 4.32
C HIS A 246 2.15 17.10 4.21
N ILE A 247 0.98 17.28 3.59
CA ILE A 247 0.25 18.55 3.59
C ILE A 247 -0.08 18.96 5.03
N ARG A 248 -0.64 18.05 5.84
CA ARG A 248 -0.97 18.30 7.25
C ARG A 248 0.27 18.63 8.08
N LEU A 249 1.36 17.87 7.90
CA LEU A 249 2.63 18.13 8.61
C LEU A 249 3.16 19.53 8.31
N LEU A 250 3.14 19.92 7.03
CA LEU A 250 3.65 21.22 6.60
C LEU A 250 2.74 22.36 7.07
N LEU A 251 1.42 22.19 7.05
CA LEU A 251 0.47 23.14 7.65
C LEU A 251 0.71 23.32 9.15
N SER A 252 0.91 22.23 9.89
CA SER A 252 1.20 22.28 11.32
C SER A 252 2.51 23.01 11.64
N GLU A 253 3.56 22.80 10.83
CA GLU A 253 4.85 23.48 10.99
C GLU A 253 4.74 25.01 10.87
N TYR A 254 3.93 25.48 9.92
CA TYR A 254 3.76 26.91 9.64
C TYR A 254 2.52 27.54 10.28
N TYR A 255 1.74 26.77 11.04
CA TYR A 255 0.42 27.16 11.57
C TYR A 255 0.44 28.51 12.32
N ALA A 256 1.44 28.72 13.18
CA ALA A 256 1.57 29.96 13.96
C ALA A 256 1.86 31.21 13.10
N GLN A 257 2.30 31.03 11.84
CA GLN A 257 2.63 32.11 10.89
C GLN A 257 1.47 32.39 9.90
N LEU A 258 0.41 31.59 9.97
CA LEU A 258 -0.83 31.82 9.24
C LEU A 258 -1.65 32.91 9.91
N THR A 259 -2.43 33.65 9.12
CA THR A 259 -3.43 34.60 9.64
C THR A 259 -4.57 33.86 10.32
N THR A 260 -5.35 34.54 11.16
CA THR A 260 -6.51 33.93 11.84
C THR A 260 -7.49 33.28 10.85
N SER A 261 -7.80 33.94 9.73
CA SER A 261 -8.68 33.37 8.70
C SER A 261 -8.07 32.15 8.01
N GLU A 262 -6.77 32.15 7.75
CA GLU A 262 -6.08 30.96 7.21
C GLU A 262 -6.07 29.81 8.22
N GLN A 263 -5.86 30.09 9.51
CA GLN A 263 -5.93 29.10 10.58
C GLN A 263 -7.32 28.49 10.70
N GLU A 264 -8.38 29.29 10.61
CA GLU A 264 -9.77 28.81 10.63
C GLU A 264 -10.04 27.88 9.44
N LEU A 265 -9.61 28.26 8.24
CA LEU A 265 -9.79 27.44 7.03
C LEU A 265 -9.13 26.07 7.15
N VAL A 266 -7.88 26.01 7.61
CA VAL A 266 -7.15 24.73 7.70
C VAL A 266 -7.62 23.84 8.85
N GLN A 267 -8.48 24.34 9.73
CA GLN A 267 -9.12 23.54 10.78
C GLN A 267 -10.50 23.01 10.38
N GLN A 268 -11.05 23.47 9.26
CA GLN A 268 -12.34 22.99 8.78
C GLN A 268 -12.23 21.56 8.22
N PRO A 269 -13.27 20.72 8.42
CA PRO A 269 -13.33 19.42 7.79
C PRO A 269 -13.30 19.52 6.27
N VAL A 270 -12.49 18.66 5.64
CA VAL A 270 -12.42 18.53 4.18
C VAL A 270 -12.99 17.18 3.74
N VAL A 271 -13.70 17.18 2.62
CA VAL A 271 -14.14 15.95 1.96
C VAL A 271 -12.98 15.43 1.13
N ILE A 272 -12.54 14.20 1.39
CA ILE A 272 -11.48 13.55 0.62
C ILE A 272 -12.07 12.39 -0.16
N PHE A 273 -11.75 12.33 -1.46
CA PHE A 273 -12.07 11.21 -2.33
C PHE A 273 -10.78 10.53 -2.78
N ASP A 274 -10.66 9.25 -2.46
CA ASP A 274 -9.50 8.42 -2.77
C ASP A 274 -9.81 7.54 -4.00
N ALA A 275 -9.19 7.85 -5.13
CA ALA A 275 -9.48 7.19 -6.40
C ALA A 275 -8.96 5.74 -6.45
N GLN A 276 -7.89 5.40 -5.71
CA GLN A 276 -7.39 4.04 -5.57
C GLN A 276 -8.37 3.19 -4.74
N ALA A 277 -8.90 3.72 -3.64
CA ALA A 277 -9.94 3.07 -2.86
C ALA A 277 -11.22 2.86 -3.69
N TYR A 278 -11.61 3.86 -4.49
CA TYR A 278 -12.72 3.74 -5.43
C TYR A 278 -12.48 2.66 -6.49
N THR A 279 -11.26 2.59 -7.04
CA THR A 279 -10.86 1.53 -7.96
C THR A 279 -10.97 0.14 -7.32
N ASN A 280 -10.49 -0.02 -6.09
CA ASN A 280 -10.61 -1.26 -5.33
C ASN A 280 -12.07 -1.67 -5.16
N MET A 281 -12.96 -0.73 -4.84
CA MET A 281 -14.40 -0.98 -4.76
C MET A 281 -14.96 -1.50 -6.10
N LEU A 282 -14.59 -0.88 -7.22
CA LEU A 282 -15.05 -1.30 -8.56
C LEU A 282 -14.55 -2.70 -8.93
N ILE A 283 -13.31 -3.06 -8.60
CA ILE A 283 -12.77 -4.40 -8.81
C ILE A 283 -13.51 -5.43 -7.94
N ASN A 284 -13.71 -5.11 -6.67
CA ASN A 284 -14.38 -5.99 -5.72
C ASN A 284 -15.85 -6.24 -6.08
N ARG A 285 -16.52 -5.26 -6.72
CA ARG A 285 -17.86 -5.41 -7.28
C ARG A 285 -17.95 -6.57 -8.28
N GLY A 286 -16.93 -6.75 -9.13
CA GLY A 286 -16.87 -7.84 -10.10
C GLY A 286 -16.38 -9.18 -9.51
N ASN A 287 -15.55 -9.13 -8.47
CA ASN A 287 -14.91 -10.33 -7.90
C ASN A 287 -15.73 -11.03 -6.81
N HIS A 288 -16.87 -10.47 -6.39
CA HIS A 288 -17.70 -10.97 -5.26
C HIS A 288 -16.91 -11.22 -3.96
N LYS A 289 -15.78 -10.52 -3.78
CA LYS A 289 -14.91 -10.59 -2.61
C LYS A 289 -14.31 -9.22 -2.34
N SER A 290 -14.11 -8.89 -1.06
CA SER A 290 -13.35 -7.72 -0.65
C SER A 290 -11.85 -8.02 -0.70
N GLY A 291 -11.07 -7.07 -1.19
CA GLY A 291 -9.62 -7.12 -1.25
C GLY A 291 -9.04 -5.74 -1.56
N ASN A 292 -7.78 -5.54 -1.18
CA ASN A 292 -6.98 -4.40 -1.63
C ASN A 292 -6.09 -4.88 -2.78
N HIS A 293 -6.02 -4.09 -3.86
CA HIS A 293 -5.26 -4.46 -5.06
C HIS A 293 -4.04 -3.56 -5.29
N ASP A 294 -3.88 -2.47 -4.50
CA ASP A 294 -2.72 -1.56 -4.52
C ASP A 294 -2.22 -1.20 -5.92
N LEU A 295 -3.15 -0.91 -6.84
CA LEU A 295 -2.80 -0.66 -8.23
C LEU A 295 -2.16 0.74 -8.38
N PRO A 296 -0.97 0.84 -9.00
CA PRO A 296 -0.33 2.13 -9.24
C PRO A 296 -1.05 2.89 -10.36
N LEU A 297 -1.13 4.22 -10.22
CA LEU A 297 -1.82 5.13 -11.16
C LEU A 297 -1.43 4.84 -12.61
N ASN A 298 -0.14 4.95 -12.92
CA ASN A 298 0.39 4.80 -14.27
C ASN A 298 0.20 3.38 -14.83
N GLY A 299 0.26 2.36 -13.96
CA GLY A 299 0.03 0.97 -14.36
C GLY A 299 -1.42 0.73 -14.79
N LEU A 300 -2.38 1.30 -14.06
CA LEU A 300 -3.80 1.20 -14.43
C LEU A 300 -4.16 2.11 -15.61
N ALA A 301 -3.61 3.33 -15.66
CA ALA A 301 -3.78 4.27 -16.77
C ALA A 301 -3.39 3.66 -18.13
N ALA A 302 -2.31 2.87 -18.15
CA ALA A 302 -1.88 2.17 -19.35
C ALA A 302 -2.93 1.19 -19.91
N LEU A 303 -3.77 0.57 -19.07
CA LEU A 303 -4.86 -0.30 -19.53
C LEU A 303 -5.92 0.46 -20.32
N PHE A 304 -6.07 1.75 -20.05
CA PHE A 304 -6.98 2.66 -20.76
C PHE A 304 -6.28 3.45 -21.87
N SER A 305 -5.05 3.07 -22.24
CA SER A 305 -4.22 3.79 -23.22
C SER A 305 -3.94 5.26 -22.84
N ILE A 306 -3.96 5.57 -21.54
CA ILE A 306 -3.52 6.86 -21.01
C ILE A 306 -2.03 6.72 -20.68
N THR A 307 -1.22 7.64 -21.19
CA THR A 307 0.23 7.65 -20.97
C THR A 307 0.64 8.97 -20.33
N ASN A 308 1.30 8.92 -19.18
CA ASN A 308 2.01 10.04 -18.61
C ASN A 308 3.49 10.02 -19.07
N PRO A 309 3.93 10.95 -19.94
CA PRO A 309 5.33 11.03 -20.38
C PRO A 309 6.28 11.60 -19.31
N HIS A 310 5.74 12.20 -18.25
CA HIS A 310 6.48 12.82 -17.15
C HIS A 310 6.02 12.23 -15.81
N GLN A 311 6.20 10.91 -15.65
CA GLN A 311 5.94 10.24 -14.38
C GLN A 311 6.80 10.85 -13.26
N HIS A 312 6.26 10.88 -12.05
CA HIS A 312 6.88 11.54 -10.90
C HIS A 312 6.95 13.06 -11.06
N ASN A 313 5.88 13.64 -11.61
CA ASN A 313 5.68 15.08 -11.69
C ASN A 313 4.22 15.37 -11.37
N ALA A 314 4.00 16.05 -10.25
CA ALA A 314 2.68 16.17 -9.65
C ALA A 314 1.61 16.76 -10.58
N ILE A 315 1.96 17.70 -11.48
CA ILE A 315 0.96 18.29 -12.39
C ILE A 315 0.49 17.28 -13.44
N TRP A 316 1.39 16.41 -13.88
CA TRP A 316 1.09 15.36 -14.85
C TRP A 316 0.36 14.19 -14.20
N ASP A 317 0.69 13.86 -12.96
CA ASP A 317 -0.02 12.84 -12.19
C ASP A 317 -1.43 13.32 -11.77
N VAL A 318 -1.63 14.62 -11.50
CA VAL A 318 -2.98 15.23 -11.39
C VAL A 318 -3.78 15.05 -12.67
N GLN A 319 -3.22 15.39 -13.83
CA GLN A 319 -3.91 15.24 -15.12
C GLN A 319 -4.22 13.76 -15.43
N THR A 320 -3.31 12.86 -15.08
CA THR A 320 -3.49 11.41 -15.26
C THR A 320 -4.59 10.88 -14.34
N THR A 321 -4.64 11.35 -13.09
CA THR A 321 -5.69 11.02 -12.13
C THR A 321 -7.06 11.48 -12.63
N GLU A 322 -7.16 12.68 -13.20
CA GLU A 322 -8.42 13.14 -13.81
C GLU A 322 -8.89 12.23 -14.96
N LEU A 323 -8.01 11.94 -15.92
CA LEU A 323 -8.36 11.07 -17.04
C LEU A 323 -8.78 9.68 -16.56
N MET A 324 -8.17 9.20 -15.48
CA MET A 324 -8.55 7.96 -14.81
C MET A 324 -9.93 8.05 -14.15
N LEU A 325 -10.25 9.15 -13.46
CA LEU A 325 -11.57 9.33 -12.86
C LEU A 325 -12.68 9.24 -13.91
N VAL A 326 -12.50 9.84 -15.09
CA VAL A 326 -13.46 9.73 -16.20
C VAL A 326 -13.72 8.25 -16.55
N LYS A 327 -12.65 7.45 -16.65
CA LYS A 327 -12.76 6.03 -16.98
C LYS A 327 -13.36 5.18 -15.87
N LEU A 328 -13.03 5.48 -14.62
CA LEU A 328 -13.62 4.80 -13.47
C LEU A 328 -15.12 5.13 -13.33
N ALA A 329 -15.51 6.38 -13.60
CA ALA A 329 -16.92 6.79 -13.63
C ALA A 329 -17.70 6.03 -14.72
N GLU A 330 -17.16 5.93 -15.94
CA GLU A 330 -17.74 5.10 -17.02
C GLU A 330 -17.92 3.64 -16.56
N LEU A 331 -16.91 3.03 -15.95
CA LEU A 331 -16.97 1.64 -15.46
C LEU A 331 -17.99 1.46 -14.33
N SER A 332 -18.14 2.45 -13.46
CA SER A 332 -19.08 2.38 -12.34
C SER A 332 -20.53 2.24 -12.82
N HIS A 333 -20.86 2.78 -14.00
CA HIS A 333 -22.20 2.72 -14.57
C HIS A 333 -22.42 1.48 -15.46
N GLN A 334 -21.37 0.71 -15.74
CA GLN A 334 -21.48 -0.54 -16.50
C GLN A 334 -21.94 -1.70 -15.62
N PRO A 335 -22.91 -2.53 -16.07
CA PRO A 335 -23.31 -3.72 -15.35
C PRO A 335 -22.19 -4.77 -15.37
N VAL A 336 -22.03 -5.50 -14.25
CA VAL A 336 -21.10 -6.63 -14.18
C VAL A 336 -21.56 -7.71 -15.15
N GLN A 337 -20.69 -8.08 -16.10
CA GLN A 337 -20.95 -9.19 -17.01
C GLN A 337 -20.55 -10.51 -16.36
N ILE A 338 -21.49 -11.47 -16.31
CA ILE A 338 -21.26 -12.81 -15.78
C ILE A 338 -21.05 -13.75 -16.96
N THR A 339 -19.88 -14.39 -17.03
CA THR A 339 -19.59 -15.38 -18.06
C THR A 339 -20.49 -16.61 -17.87
N ALA A 340 -21.15 -17.05 -18.93
CA ALA A 340 -21.83 -18.34 -18.95
C ALA A 340 -20.85 -19.47 -19.31
N THR A 341 -21.17 -20.69 -18.89
CA THR A 341 -20.41 -21.89 -19.31
C THR A 341 -20.36 -21.96 -20.85
N PRO A 342 -19.15 -21.96 -21.46
CA PRO A 342 -19.04 -22.11 -22.91
C PRO A 342 -19.66 -23.43 -23.36
N LYS A 343 -20.54 -23.37 -24.36
CA LYS A 343 -21.11 -24.58 -24.99
C LYS A 343 -20.26 -24.94 -26.21
N PRO A 344 -19.94 -26.23 -26.42
CA PRO A 344 -19.33 -26.65 -27.68
C PRO A 344 -20.24 -26.23 -28.83
N LEU A 345 -19.65 -25.67 -29.89
CA LEU A 345 -20.36 -25.47 -31.14
C LEU A 345 -20.95 -26.83 -31.53
N SER A 346 -22.27 -26.88 -31.78
CA SER A 346 -22.88 -28.08 -32.34
C SER A 346 -22.11 -28.44 -33.60
N THR A 347 -21.34 -29.53 -33.54
CA THR A 347 -20.73 -30.11 -34.72
C THR A 347 -21.86 -30.32 -35.71
N ILE A 348 -21.85 -29.58 -36.82
CA ILE A 348 -22.69 -29.89 -37.97
C ILE A 348 -22.23 -31.29 -38.38
N VAL A 349 -22.95 -32.31 -37.93
CA VAL A 349 -22.79 -33.66 -38.43
C VAL A 349 -23.13 -33.54 -39.92
N PRO A 350 -22.19 -33.82 -40.84
CA PRO A 350 -22.53 -33.85 -42.26
C PRO A 350 -23.68 -34.84 -42.39
N LEU A 351 -24.79 -34.44 -43.04
CA LEU A 351 -25.89 -35.34 -43.36
C LEU A 351 -25.28 -36.61 -43.95
N GLN A 352 -25.28 -37.70 -43.18
CA GLN A 352 -24.98 -39.01 -43.73
C GLN A 352 -26.10 -39.31 -44.71
N ALA A 353 -25.70 -39.58 -45.94
CA ALA A 353 -26.57 -40.01 -47.01
C ALA A 353 -27.46 -41.15 -46.52
N SER A 354 -28.75 -40.94 -46.71
CA SER A 354 -29.84 -41.88 -46.48
C SER A 354 -29.58 -43.21 -47.20
N HIS A 355 -29.50 -44.29 -46.43
CA HIS A 355 -29.87 -45.62 -46.91
C HIS A 355 -31.24 -45.96 -46.32
N PRO A 356 -32.21 -46.42 -47.15
CA PRO A 356 -33.56 -46.67 -46.69
C PRO A 356 -33.70 -48.05 -46.02
N GLU A 357 -34.60 -48.06 -45.04
CA GLU A 357 -35.41 -49.19 -44.57
C GLU A 357 -34.72 -50.39 -43.89
N SER A 358 -34.98 -50.52 -42.59
CA SER A 358 -35.98 -51.50 -42.18
C SER A 358 -36.62 -51.14 -40.82
N THR A 359 -37.94 -51.11 -40.86
CA THR A 359 -38.95 -50.93 -39.81
C THR A 359 -38.76 -51.79 -38.57
N THR A 360 -38.75 -51.14 -37.39
CA THR A 360 -39.56 -51.53 -36.22
C THR A 360 -39.65 -50.37 -35.22
N GLU A 361 -40.86 -49.87 -34.99
CA GLU A 361 -41.27 -49.02 -33.85
C GLU A 361 -41.97 -49.91 -32.79
N PRO A 362 -42.30 -49.44 -31.56
CA PRO A 362 -41.68 -48.39 -30.75
C PRO A 362 -41.48 -48.85 -29.28
N ALA A 363 -40.55 -48.24 -28.53
CA ALA A 363 -40.61 -48.26 -27.07
C ALA A 363 -39.98 -46.98 -26.49
N SER A 364 -40.83 -46.18 -25.90
CA SER A 364 -40.51 -45.06 -25.02
C SER A 364 -39.65 -45.55 -23.86
N GLN A 365 -38.51 -44.89 -23.61
CA GLN A 365 -37.95 -44.76 -22.27
C GLN A 365 -36.93 -43.61 -22.23
N ASP A 366 -37.27 -42.60 -21.42
CA ASP A 366 -36.31 -41.80 -20.69
C ASP A 366 -35.23 -42.71 -20.10
N ASP A 367 -33.96 -42.41 -20.37
CA ASP A 367 -32.92 -42.59 -19.34
C ASP A 367 -31.70 -41.72 -19.67
N THR A 368 -31.73 -40.52 -19.11
CA THR A 368 -30.54 -39.78 -18.70
C THR A 368 -29.71 -40.64 -17.76
N ASN A 369 -28.63 -41.25 -18.25
CA ASN A 369 -27.53 -41.69 -17.40
C ASN A 369 -26.20 -41.37 -18.08
N GLU A 370 -25.68 -40.18 -17.76
CA GLU A 370 -24.26 -39.85 -17.87
C GLU A 370 -23.47 -40.92 -17.11
N HIS A 371 -22.89 -41.89 -17.81
CA HIS A 371 -21.82 -42.72 -17.25
C HIS A 371 -20.57 -41.86 -17.04
N ARG A 372 -20.57 -41.00 -16.02
CA ARG A 372 -19.34 -40.44 -15.46
C ARG A 372 -18.54 -41.62 -14.90
N ALA A 373 -17.43 -41.93 -15.55
CA ALA A 373 -16.46 -42.91 -15.10
C ALA A 373 -16.09 -42.67 -13.62
N SER A 374 -16.12 -43.72 -12.80
CA SER A 374 -15.79 -43.58 -11.38
C SER A 374 -14.29 -43.33 -11.18
N TYR A 375 -13.89 -42.73 -10.05
CA TYR A 375 -12.48 -42.50 -9.73
C TYR A 375 -11.66 -43.81 -9.73
N ALA A 376 -12.30 -44.94 -9.40
CA ALA A 376 -11.65 -46.25 -9.46
C ALA A 376 -11.22 -46.61 -10.89
N GLN A 377 -12.02 -46.25 -11.90
CA GLN A 377 -11.72 -46.49 -13.31
C GLN A 377 -10.49 -45.66 -13.77
N VAL A 378 -10.36 -44.42 -13.27
CA VAL A 378 -9.17 -43.57 -13.52
C VAL A 378 -7.91 -44.21 -12.96
N HIS A 379 -7.95 -44.72 -11.72
CA HIS A 379 -6.81 -45.42 -11.12
C HIS A 379 -6.46 -46.72 -11.86
N GLN A 380 -7.46 -47.51 -12.28
CA GLN A 380 -7.24 -48.75 -13.01
C GLN A 380 -6.61 -48.51 -14.39
N LEU A 381 -7.08 -47.50 -15.13
CA LEU A 381 -6.51 -47.13 -16.43
C LEU A 381 -5.07 -46.63 -16.27
N ARG A 382 -4.78 -45.87 -15.20
CA ARG A 382 -3.41 -45.43 -14.91
C ARG A 382 -2.48 -46.59 -14.55
N ALA A 383 -2.96 -47.55 -13.76
CA ALA A 383 -2.21 -48.76 -13.42
C ALA A 383 -1.89 -49.62 -14.66
N ARG A 384 -2.73 -49.58 -15.70
CA ARG A 384 -2.50 -50.20 -17.01
C ARG A 384 -1.57 -49.40 -17.93
N GLY A 385 -0.88 -48.38 -17.42
CA GLY A 385 0.13 -47.61 -18.16
C GLY A 385 -0.43 -46.51 -19.07
N LYS A 386 -1.73 -46.23 -19.05
CA LYS A 386 -2.33 -45.18 -19.89
C LYS A 386 -1.89 -43.78 -19.46
N THR A 387 -1.71 -42.91 -20.45
CA THR A 387 -1.37 -41.49 -20.24
C THR A 387 -2.59 -40.68 -19.82
N TYR A 388 -2.37 -39.52 -19.21
CA TYR A 388 -3.44 -38.64 -18.73
C TYR A 388 -4.43 -38.23 -19.84
N ARG A 389 -3.93 -38.04 -21.08
CA ARG A 389 -4.77 -37.72 -22.25
C ARG A 389 -5.66 -38.88 -22.66
N GLU A 390 -5.11 -40.10 -22.69
CA GLU A 390 -5.88 -41.29 -23.04
C GLU A 390 -6.95 -41.60 -21.99
N ILE A 391 -6.64 -41.40 -20.70
CA ILE A 391 -7.61 -41.57 -19.63
C ILE A 391 -8.72 -40.52 -19.74
N ALA A 392 -8.38 -39.25 -19.96
CA ALA A 392 -9.35 -38.18 -20.16
C ALA A 392 -10.31 -38.47 -21.33
N ALA A 393 -9.79 -38.98 -22.46
CA ALA A 393 -10.59 -39.33 -23.63
C ALA A 393 -11.60 -40.47 -23.35
N VAL A 394 -11.25 -41.43 -22.50
CA VAL A 394 -12.11 -42.59 -22.18
C VAL A 394 -13.08 -42.31 -21.03
N THR A 395 -12.73 -41.40 -20.12
CA THR A 395 -13.49 -41.16 -18.88
C THR A 395 -14.31 -39.87 -18.89
N GLY A 396 -14.05 -38.97 -19.84
CA GLY A 396 -14.71 -37.66 -19.92
C GLY A 396 -14.20 -36.62 -18.91
N PHE A 397 -13.22 -36.96 -18.06
CA PHE A 397 -12.57 -35.99 -17.17
C PHE A 397 -11.57 -35.11 -17.92
N SER A 398 -11.36 -33.87 -17.44
CA SER A 398 -10.24 -33.05 -17.91
C SER A 398 -8.91 -33.65 -17.47
N ILE A 399 -7.83 -33.37 -18.22
CA ILE A 399 -6.46 -33.83 -17.88
C ILE A 399 -6.08 -33.39 -16.46
N SER A 400 -6.43 -32.16 -16.07
CA SER A 400 -6.22 -31.63 -14.72
C SER A 400 -7.06 -32.37 -13.66
N GLY A 401 -8.30 -32.76 -14.00
CA GLY A 401 -9.14 -33.61 -13.15
C GLY A 401 -8.53 -35.00 -12.92
N ILE A 402 -7.97 -35.63 -13.97
CA ILE A 402 -7.24 -36.89 -13.84
C ILE A 402 -6.03 -36.74 -12.90
N ASN A 403 -5.26 -35.66 -13.06
CA ASN A 403 -4.11 -35.37 -12.18
C ASN A 403 -4.52 -35.16 -10.72
N TYR A 404 -5.64 -34.49 -10.48
CA TYR A 404 -6.20 -34.33 -9.14
C TYR A 404 -6.61 -35.67 -8.51
N ILE A 405 -7.36 -36.50 -9.25
CA ILE A 405 -7.80 -37.83 -8.79
C ILE A 405 -6.59 -38.68 -8.41
N LEU A 406 -5.59 -38.77 -9.29
CA LEU A 406 -4.40 -39.58 -9.07
C LEU A 406 -3.49 -39.07 -7.94
N LYS A 407 -3.52 -37.77 -7.61
CA LYS A 407 -2.68 -37.19 -6.54
C LYS A 407 -3.35 -37.12 -5.17
N LYS A 408 -4.69 -37.01 -5.09
CA LYS A 408 -5.40 -36.70 -3.83
C LYS A 408 -6.41 -37.75 -3.36
N ALA A 409 -6.86 -38.68 -4.21
CA ALA A 409 -7.66 -39.80 -3.71
C ALA A 409 -6.72 -40.83 -3.08
N ARG A 410 -6.83 -41.06 -1.76
CA ARG A 410 -6.07 -42.13 -1.07
C ARG A 410 -6.33 -43.47 -1.78
N PRO A 411 -5.33 -44.37 -1.86
CA PRO A 411 -5.52 -45.67 -2.50
C PRO A 411 -6.65 -46.42 -1.80
N ILE A 412 -7.66 -46.82 -2.57
CA ILE A 412 -8.75 -47.68 -2.11
C ILE A 412 -8.11 -49.01 -1.68
N ARG A 413 -8.19 -49.34 -0.38
CA ARG A 413 -7.84 -50.67 0.13
C ARG A 413 -8.73 -51.69 -0.57
N THR A 414 -8.13 -52.54 -1.40
CA THR A 414 -8.78 -53.74 -1.91
C THR A 414 -8.92 -54.72 -0.74
N SER A 415 -10.13 -54.88 -0.23
CA SER A 415 -10.48 -56.01 0.62
C SER A 415 -10.64 -57.25 -0.26
N SER A 416 -9.63 -58.10 -0.25
CA SER A 416 -9.72 -59.51 -0.66
C SER A 416 -8.49 -60.26 -0.15
N GLU A 417 -8.62 -60.92 1.00
CA GLU A 417 -8.46 -62.38 1.08
C GLU A 417 -8.65 -62.85 2.53
N SER A 418 -9.51 -63.85 2.63
CA SER A 418 -9.84 -64.71 3.76
C SER A 418 -8.67 -65.58 4.20
N VAL A 419 -8.49 -65.70 5.53
CA VAL A 419 -8.30 -66.99 6.23
C VAL A 419 -9.24 -66.99 7.43
#